data_AF-A0A7Y2DF64-F1
#
_entry.id   AF-A0A7Y2DF64-F1
#
_cell.length_a   1.000
_cell.length_b   1.000
_cell.length_c   1.000
_cell.angle_alpha   90.00
_cell.angle_beta   90.00
_cell.angle_gamma   90.00
#
_symmetry.space_group_name_H-M   'P 1'
#
loop_
_entity.id
_entity.type
_entity.pdbx_description
1 polymer ?
#
loop_
_entity_poly.entity_id
_entity_poly.type
_entity_poly.pdbx_seq_one_letter_code
_entity_poly.pdbx_strand_id
1 'polypeptide(L)'
;MKKGIVVLLLMVGMTAIAQRGDHRNEMKNITAEQIATLETKKLTLALDLSEEQQTKIQAIHLENAKMRKAKMEERNAKKEEGERKKPTSEERYAMQNERLDRMIAHKAEMKKILSEEQYMRWEKMAHRKGKHRKQKGERGHRATRR
;
A
#
# COMPACT_ATOMS: atom_id res chain seq x y z
N MET A 1 34.62 43.77 17.07
CA MET A 1 33.27 43.16 17.03
C MET A 1 32.75 43.18 15.59
N LYS A 2 32.02 42.14 15.12
CA LYS A 2 31.52 41.90 13.73
C LYS A 2 32.16 40.75 12.93
N LYS A 3 32.63 39.66 13.56
CA LYS A 3 32.91 38.39 12.84
C LYS A 3 32.41 37.13 13.55
N GLY A 4 31.58 37.27 14.60
CA GLY A 4 31.05 36.15 15.38
C GLY A 4 29.59 35.77 15.10
N ILE A 5 28.81 36.62 14.44
CA ILE A 5 27.35 36.41 14.30
C ILE A 5 26.99 35.51 13.11
N VAL A 6 27.85 35.41 12.11
CA VAL A 6 27.56 34.65 10.87
C VAL A 6 27.70 33.13 11.06
N VAL A 7 28.56 32.67 11.97
CA VAL A 7 28.76 31.23 12.23
C VAL A 7 27.60 30.63 13.03
N LEU A 8 26.92 31.43 13.85
CA LEU A 8 25.82 30.97 14.71
C LEU A 8 24.49 30.84 13.95
N LEU A 9 24.32 31.54 12.82
CA LEU A 9 23.17 31.43 11.91
C LEU A 9 23.23 30.18 11.01
N LEU A 10 24.41 29.60 10.79
CA LEU A 10 24.57 28.41 9.95
C LEU A 10 24.24 27.09 10.68
N MET A 11 24.29 27.06 12.02
CA MET A 11 23.99 25.87 12.82
C MET A 11 22.49 25.63 13.03
N VAL A 12 21.63 26.63 12.81
CA VAL A 12 20.16 26.51 12.99
C VAL A 12 19.46 25.97 11.73
N GLY A 13 20.13 25.98 10.57
CA GLY A 13 19.54 25.51 9.31
C GLY A 13 19.47 23.99 9.15
N MET A 14 20.23 23.21 9.93
CA MET A 14 20.30 21.75 9.75
C MET A 14 19.27 20.95 10.56
N THR A 15 18.58 21.55 11.55
CA THR A 15 17.58 20.82 12.35
C THR A 15 16.18 20.80 11.70
N ALA A 16 15.92 21.66 10.71
CA ALA A 16 14.61 21.77 10.05
C ALA A 16 14.30 20.64 9.04
N ILE A 17 15.26 19.76 8.71
CA ILE A 17 15.03 18.64 7.78
C ILE A 17 14.69 17.32 8.52
N ALA A 18 14.67 17.33 9.86
CA ALA A 18 14.34 16.13 10.64
C ALA A 18 12.83 15.88 10.81
N GLN A 19 11.98 16.89 10.65
CA GLN A 19 10.52 16.72 10.66
C GLN A 19 10.02 16.31 9.28
N ARG A 20 10.40 15.12 8.80
CA ARG A 20 9.55 14.43 7.80
C ARG A 20 8.26 14.06 8.52
N GLY A 21 7.29 14.95 8.37
CA GLY A 21 6.01 14.94 9.04
C GLY A 21 5.31 13.59 9.04
N ASP A 22 4.46 13.47 10.05
CA ASP A 22 3.58 12.37 10.41
C ASP A 22 2.48 12.07 9.36
N HIS A 23 2.82 12.06 8.07
CA HIS A 23 1.91 11.62 7.00
C HIS A 23 1.47 10.16 7.16
N ARG A 24 2.10 9.39 8.06
CA ARG A 24 1.62 8.05 8.40
C ARG A 24 0.32 8.08 9.21
N ASN A 25 0.05 9.13 9.99
CA ASN A 25 -1.18 9.24 10.76
C ASN A 25 -2.38 9.70 9.92
N GLU A 26 -2.22 10.58 8.93
CA GLU A 26 -3.33 11.01 8.06
C GLU A 26 -3.93 9.84 7.26
N MET A 27 -3.11 8.86 6.84
CA MET A 27 -3.60 7.66 6.16
C MET A 27 -4.35 6.67 7.07
N LYS A 28 -4.29 6.80 8.40
CA LYS A 28 -5.00 5.90 9.33
C LYS A 28 -6.50 6.16 9.40
N ASN A 29 -6.94 7.36 9.03
CA ASN A 29 -8.33 7.81 9.25
C ASN A 29 -9.25 7.63 8.04
N ILE A 30 -8.76 7.02 6.95
CA ILE A 30 -9.58 6.79 5.76
C ILE A 30 -10.46 5.53 5.98
N THR A 31 -11.76 5.65 5.73
CA THR A 31 -12.70 4.51 5.85
C THR A 31 -12.54 3.50 4.71
N ALA A 32 -13.06 2.29 4.88
CA ALA A 32 -13.00 1.26 3.84
C ALA A 32 -13.76 1.71 2.56
N GLU A 33 -14.87 2.43 2.74
CA GLU A 33 -15.71 2.99 1.68
C GLU A 33 -14.97 4.10 0.93
N GLN A 34 -14.27 4.98 1.64
CA GLN A 34 -13.44 6.02 1.03
C GLN A 34 -12.28 5.41 0.23
N ILE A 35 -11.60 4.40 0.78
CA ILE A 35 -10.56 3.65 0.06
C ILE A 35 -11.14 3.04 -1.22
N ALA A 36 -12.28 2.35 -1.11
CA ALA A 36 -12.91 1.70 -2.25
C ALA A 36 -13.31 2.69 -3.34
N THR A 37 -13.87 3.83 -2.94
CA THR A 37 -14.25 4.91 -3.85
C THR A 37 -13.03 5.48 -4.58
N LEU A 38 -11.95 5.77 -3.85
CA LEU A 38 -10.73 6.32 -4.44
C LEU A 38 -10.01 5.32 -5.35
N GLU A 39 -9.92 4.05 -4.95
CA GLU A 39 -9.32 3.00 -5.79
C GLU A 39 -10.13 2.79 -7.07
N THR A 40 -11.47 2.82 -6.98
CA THR A 40 -12.36 2.68 -8.15
C THR A 40 -12.21 3.88 -9.07
N LYS A 41 -12.30 5.12 -8.57
CA LYS A 41 -12.15 6.33 -9.40
C LYS A 41 -10.80 6.41 -10.10
N LYS A 42 -9.72 6.00 -9.42
CA LYS A 42 -8.38 5.92 -10.05
C LYS A 42 -8.34 4.88 -11.16
N LEU A 43 -9.05 3.76 -10.98
CA LEU A 43 -9.14 2.73 -11.99
C LEU A 43 -10.00 3.17 -13.17
N THR A 44 -11.11 3.87 -12.91
CA THR A 44 -11.94 4.54 -13.94
C THR A 44 -11.09 5.49 -14.77
N LEU A 45 -10.30 6.35 -14.14
CA LEU A 45 -9.41 7.29 -14.84
C LEU A 45 -8.37 6.58 -15.74
N ALA A 46 -7.98 5.35 -15.40
CA ALA A 46 -6.96 4.61 -16.14
C ALA A 46 -7.52 3.73 -17.27
N LEU A 47 -8.76 3.28 -17.13
CA LEU A 47 -9.37 2.24 -17.98
C LEU A 47 -10.71 2.66 -18.61
N ASP A 48 -11.19 3.87 -18.33
CA ASP A 48 -12.48 4.39 -18.79
C ASP A 48 -13.64 3.45 -18.46
N LEU A 49 -13.75 3.10 -17.18
CA LEU A 49 -14.75 2.14 -16.70
C LEU A 49 -16.19 2.68 -16.84
N SER A 50 -17.11 1.84 -17.33
CA SER A 50 -18.55 2.17 -17.33
C SER A 50 -19.11 2.24 -15.91
N GLU A 51 -20.26 2.87 -15.73
CA GLU A 51 -20.91 2.98 -14.41
C GLU A 51 -21.16 1.61 -13.78
N GLU A 52 -21.64 0.64 -14.56
CA GLU A 52 -21.84 -0.73 -14.08
C GLU A 52 -20.53 -1.41 -13.64
N GLN A 53 -19.44 -1.19 -14.38
CA GLN A 53 -18.13 -1.71 -14.02
C GLN A 53 -17.62 -1.06 -12.73
N GLN A 54 -17.82 0.25 -12.58
CA GLN A 54 -17.44 0.98 -11.37
C GLN A 54 -18.16 0.46 -10.13
N THR A 55 -19.47 0.22 -10.20
CA THR A 55 -20.23 -0.35 -9.06
C THR A 55 -19.70 -1.72 -8.65
N LYS A 56 -19.49 -2.63 -9.62
CA LYS A 56 -18.97 -3.98 -9.35
C LYS A 56 -17.56 -3.95 -8.77
N ILE A 57 -16.68 -3.11 -9.33
CA ILE A 57 -15.30 -2.96 -8.86
C ILE A 57 -15.23 -2.28 -7.49
N GLN A 58 -16.11 -1.33 -7.22
CA GLN A 58 -16.16 -0.67 -5.91
C GLN A 58 -16.54 -1.65 -4.81
N ALA A 59 -17.49 -2.56 -5.05
CA ALA A 59 -17.81 -3.63 -4.12
C ALA A 59 -16.58 -4.52 -3.83
N ILE A 60 -15.84 -4.91 -4.88
CA ILE A 60 -14.59 -5.68 -4.73
C ILE A 60 -13.53 -4.89 -3.92
N HIS A 61 -13.34 -3.60 -4.21
CA HIS A 61 -12.40 -2.77 -3.47
C HIS A 61 -12.81 -2.58 -2.00
N LEU A 62 -14.12 -2.49 -1.71
CA LEU A 62 -14.65 -2.35 -0.37
C LEU A 62 -14.34 -3.59 0.48
N GLU A 63 -14.64 -4.79 -0.03
CA GLU A 63 -14.34 -6.03 0.68
C GLU A 63 -12.82 -6.19 0.90
N ASN A 64 -12.01 -5.86 -0.11
CA ASN A 64 -10.56 -5.84 0.03
C ASN A 64 -10.06 -4.80 1.06
N ALA A 65 -10.70 -3.63 1.15
CA ALA A 65 -10.36 -2.60 2.12
C ALA A 65 -10.71 -3.03 3.54
N LYS A 66 -11.90 -3.58 3.77
CA LYS A 66 -12.33 -4.15 5.06
C LYS A 66 -11.38 -5.24 5.53
N MET A 67 -11.08 -6.22 4.67
CA MET A 67 -10.15 -7.30 5.00
C MET A 67 -8.75 -6.77 5.33
N ARG A 68 -8.23 -5.80 4.56
CA ARG A 68 -6.94 -5.17 4.85
C ARG A 68 -6.93 -4.45 6.19
N LYS A 69 -8.03 -3.78 6.55
CA LYS A 69 -8.18 -3.07 7.83
C LYS A 69 -8.24 -4.04 9.01
N ALA A 70 -9.05 -5.09 8.92
CA ALA A 70 -9.12 -6.15 9.94
C ALA A 70 -7.76 -6.83 10.16
N LYS A 71 -7.06 -7.23 9.09
CA LYS A 71 -5.69 -7.79 9.20
C LYS A 71 -4.66 -6.79 9.72
N MET A 72 -4.92 -5.48 9.60
CA MET A 72 -4.04 -4.45 10.15
C MET A 72 -4.27 -4.27 11.65
N GLU A 73 -5.53 -4.24 12.08
CA GLU A 73 -5.95 -4.18 13.48
C GLU A 73 -5.45 -5.40 14.25
N GLU A 74 -5.66 -6.63 13.72
CA GLU A 74 -5.14 -7.87 14.32
C GLU A 74 -3.62 -7.83 14.52
N ARG A 75 -2.88 -7.31 13.53
CA ARG A 75 -1.41 -7.17 13.62
C ARG A 75 -0.94 -6.06 14.56
N ASN A 76 -1.78 -5.07 14.84
CA ASN A 76 -1.49 -4.02 15.79
C ASN A 76 -1.75 -4.52 17.22
N ALA A 77 -2.88 -5.21 17.45
CA ALA A 77 -3.18 -5.85 18.74
C ALA A 77 -2.05 -6.82 19.16
N LYS A 78 -1.67 -7.75 18.27
CA LYS A 78 -0.54 -8.67 18.50
C LYS A 78 0.81 -7.97 18.72
N LYS A 79 0.95 -6.72 18.28
CA LYS A 79 2.16 -5.92 18.52
C LYS A 79 2.13 -5.29 19.91
N GLU A 80 0.97 -4.78 20.32
CA GLU A 80 0.75 -4.14 21.63
C GLU A 80 0.84 -5.17 22.76
N GLU A 81 0.36 -6.39 22.55
CA GLU A 81 0.46 -7.52 23.49
C GLU A 81 1.87 -8.14 23.56
N GLY A 82 2.82 -7.67 22.74
CA GLY A 82 4.19 -8.20 22.69
C GLY A 82 4.31 -9.58 22.03
N GLU A 83 3.22 -10.15 21.50
CA GLU A 83 3.13 -11.50 20.94
C GLU A 83 3.67 -11.65 19.51
N ARG A 84 4.58 -10.77 19.07
CA ARG A 84 5.18 -10.86 17.74
C ARG A 84 6.18 -12.01 17.63
N LYS A 85 5.67 -13.23 17.53
CA LYS A 85 6.44 -14.42 17.14
C LYS A 85 6.68 -14.41 15.64
N LYS A 86 7.89 -14.80 15.24
CA LYS A 86 8.18 -15.04 13.81
C LYS A 86 7.40 -16.28 13.39
N PRO A 87 6.66 -16.23 12.27
CA PRO A 87 5.90 -17.38 11.82
C PRO A 87 6.83 -18.56 11.48
N THR A 88 6.37 -19.78 11.77
CA THR A 88 7.07 -21.03 11.44
C THR A 88 7.13 -21.25 9.92
N SER A 89 7.88 -22.25 9.45
CA SER A 89 7.89 -22.60 8.01
C SER A 89 6.50 -22.95 7.48
N GLU A 90 5.75 -23.74 8.24
CA GLU A 90 4.39 -24.18 7.88
C GLU A 90 3.40 -23.02 7.87
N GLU A 91 3.43 -22.16 8.89
CA GLU A 91 2.60 -20.95 8.93
C GLU A 91 2.94 -20.01 7.77
N ARG A 92 4.23 -19.86 7.42
CA ARG A 92 4.65 -19.08 6.25
C ARG A 92 4.10 -19.65 4.96
N TYR A 93 4.13 -20.97 4.79
CA TYR A 93 3.58 -21.64 3.62
C TYR A 93 2.07 -21.43 3.53
N ALA A 94 1.33 -21.66 4.61
CA ALA A 94 -0.11 -21.46 4.66
C ALA A 94 -0.52 -20.02 4.33
N MET A 95 0.17 -19.02 4.91
CA MET A 95 -0.06 -17.61 4.60
C MET A 95 0.25 -17.24 3.14
N GLN A 96 1.26 -17.89 2.54
CA GLN A 96 1.59 -17.67 1.13
C GLN A 96 0.49 -18.25 0.22
N ASN A 97 0.04 -19.47 0.48
CA ASN A 97 -1.07 -20.08 -0.26
C ASN A 97 -2.34 -19.24 -0.15
N GLU A 98 -2.79 -18.91 1.06
CA GLU A 98 -3.98 -18.09 1.28
C GLU A 98 -3.89 -16.73 0.58
N ARG A 99 -2.68 -16.15 0.50
CA ARG A 99 -2.44 -14.92 -0.26
C ARG A 99 -2.54 -15.14 -1.77
N LEU A 100 -1.97 -16.21 -2.30
CA LEU A 100 -2.00 -16.53 -3.72
C LEU A 100 -3.43 -16.83 -4.17
N ASP A 101 -4.19 -17.60 -3.39
CA ASP A 101 -5.59 -17.92 -3.67
C ASP A 101 -6.44 -16.64 -3.76
N ARG A 102 -6.27 -15.71 -2.82
CA ARG A 102 -6.94 -14.40 -2.90
C ARG A 102 -6.54 -13.61 -4.14
N MET A 103 -5.26 -13.66 -4.54
CA MET A 103 -4.81 -12.97 -5.76
C MET A 103 -5.42 -13.60 -7.02
N ILE A 104 -5.55 -14.93 -7.05
CA ILE A 104 -6.18 -15.67 -8.14
C ILE A 104 -7.68 -15.32 -8.21
N ALA A 105 -8.39 -15.37 -7.09
CA ALA A 105 -9.81 -15.02 -7.01
C ALA A 105 -10.06 -13.58 -7.47
N HIS A 106 -9.28 -12.62 -6.97
CA HIS A 106 -9.40 -11.23 -7.38
C HIS A 106 -9.09 -11.04 -8.88
N LYS A 107 -8.06 -11.70 -9.40
CA LYS A 107 -7.74 -11.67 -10.84
C LYS A 107 -8.89 -12.23 -11.69
N ALA A 108 -9.55 -13.29 -11.22
CA ALA A 108 -10.71 -13.87 -11.89
C ALA A 108 -11.94 -12.95 -11.85
N GLU A 109 -12.21 -12.30 -10.73
CA GLU A 109 -13.30 -11.32 -10.61
C GLU A 109 -13.09 -10.12 -11.55
N MET A 110 -11.88 -9.57 -11.59
CA MET A 110 -11.56 -8.45 -12.49
C MET A 110 -11.72 -8.85 -13.96
N LYS A 111 -11.34 -10.09 -14.32
CA LYS A 111 -11.50 -10.59 -15.69
C LYS A 111 -12.97 -10.70 -16.11
N LYS A 112 -13.89 -10.94 -15.17
CA LYS A 112 -15.34 -11.01 -15.46
C LYS A 112 -15.98 -9.64 -15.69
N ILE A 113 -15.39 -8.57 -15.14
CA ILE A 113 -15.96 -7.22 -15.17
C ILE A 113 -15.36 -6.37 -16.28
N LEU A 114 -14.06 -6.49 -16.51
CA LEU A 114 -13.32 -5.70 -17.50
C LEU A 114 -13.48 -6.30 -18.90
N SER A 115 -13.47 -5.44 -19.93
CA SER A 115 -13.26 -5.90 -21.30
C SER A 115 -11.84 -6.47 -21.47
N GLU A 116 -11.60 -7.21 -22.54
CA GLU A 116 -10.28 -7.80 -22.81
C GLU A 116 -9.18 -6.72 -22.86
N GLU A 117 -9.42 -5.60 -23.54
CA GLU A 117 -8.45 -4.51 -23.61
C GLU A 117 -8.20 -3.86 -22.24
N GLN A 118 -9.27 -3.59 -21.48
CA GLN A 118 -9.16 -3.03 -20.13
C GLN A 118 -8.40 -3.98 -19.20
N TYR A 119 -8.66 -5.29 -19.31
CA TYR A 119 -8.00 -6.32 -18.53
C TYR A 119 -6.50 -6.40 -18.83
N MET A 120 -6.11 -6.36 -20.10
CA MET A 120 -4.71 -6.36 -20.51
C MET A 120 -3.96 -5.11 -20.01
N ARG A 121 -4.60 -3.94 -20.07
CA ARG A 121 -4.08 -2.70 -19.47
C ARG A 121 -3.95 -2.84 -17.94
N TRP A 122 -4.95 -3.40 -17.27
CA TRP A 122 -4.94 -3.67 -15.83
C TRP A 122 -3.81 -4.62 -15.42
N GLU A 123 -3.62 -5.74 -16.12
CA GLU A 123 -2.53 -6.69 -15.89
C GLU A 123 -1.16 -5.99 -15.99
N LYS A 124 -0.96 -5.17 -17.04
CA LYS A 124 0.28 -4.41 -17.23
C LYS A 124 0.54 -3.43 -16.10
N MET A 125 -0.49 -2.74 -15.61
CA MET A 125 -0.40 -1.85 -14.45
C MET A 125 -0.06 -2.64 -13.17
N ALA A 126 -0.71 -3.78 -12.95
CA ALA A 126 -0.46 -4.65 -11.80
C ALA A 126 0.99 -5.17 -11.79
N HIS A 127 1.51 -5.62 -12.94
CA HIS A 127 2.89 -6.07 -13.09
C HIS A 127 3.90 -4.94 -12.83
N ARG A 128 3.67 -3.73 -13.35
CA ARG A 128 4.54 -2.57 -13.10
C ARG A 128 4.59 -2.21 -11.61
N LYS A 129 3.45 -2.23 -10.93
CA LYS A 129 3.37 -2.00 -9.48
C LYS A 129 4.17 -3.04 -8.69
N GLY A 130 4.14 -4.30 -9.13
CA GLY A 130 4.96 -5.38 -8.58
C GLY A 130 6.47 -5.13 -8.73
N LYS A 131 6.93 -4.76 -9.93
CA LYS A 131 8.35 -4.47 -10.21
C LYS A 131 8.88 -3.28 -9.37
N HIS A 132 8.13 -2.18 -9.29
CA HIS A 132 8.53 -1.03 -8.47
C HIS A 132 8.66 -1.38 -6.98
N ARG A 133 7.79 -2.26 -6.47
CA ARG A 133 7.85 -2.70 -5.08
C ARG A 133 9.09 -3.55 -4.79
N LYS A 134 9.49 -4.41 -5.73
CA LYS A 134 10.74 -5.21 -5.63
C LYS A 134 11.98 -4.31 -5.61
N GLN A 135 12.06 -3.35 -6.54
CA GLN A 135 13.21 -2.44 -6.65
C GLN A 135 13.39 -1.55 -5.39
N LYS A 136 12.28 -1.08 -4.79
CA LYS A 136 12.35 -0.32 -3.52
C LYS A 136 12.83 -1.19 -2.35
N GLY A 137 12.42 -2.45 -2.29
CA GLY A 137 12.89 -3.40 -1.27
C GLY A 137 14.39 -3.63 -1.34
N GLU A 138 14.93 -3.86 -2.55
CA GLU A 138 16.37 -4.08 -2.77
C GLU A 138 17.23 -2.85 -2.38
N ARG A 139 16.76 -1.64 -2.71
CA ARG A 139 17.45 -0.40 -2.30
C ARG A 139 17.44 -0.18 -0.78
N GLY A 140 16.33 -0.49 -0.12
CA GLY A 140 16.22 -0.39 1.34
C GLY A 140 17.18 -1.34 2.07
N HIS A 141 17.28 -2.60 1.61
CA HIS A 141 18.22 -3.58 2.19
C HIS A 141 19.70 -3.25 1.96
N ARG A 142 20.03 -2.55 0.87
CA ARG A 142 21.40 -2.13 0.59
C ARG A 142 21.84 -0.94 1.45
N ALA A 143 20.91 -0.05 1.80
CA ALA A 143 21.17 1.11 2.65
C ALA A 143 21.36 0.74 4.14
N THR A 144 20.74 -0.34 4.62
CA THR A 144 20.87 -0.80 6.01
C THR A 144 22.06 -1.75 6.25
N ARG A 145 22.83 -2.09 5.20
CA ARG A 145 24.03 -2.93 5.26
C ARG A 145 25.35 -2.15 5.15
N ARG A 146 25.29 -0.82 5.07
CA ARG A 146 26.44 0.09 5.18
C ARG A 146 26.37 0.78 6.53
#